data_AF-A0A9D8DJR0-F1
#
_entry.id   AF-A0A9D8DJR0-F1
#
_cell.length_a   1.000
_cell.length_b   1.000
_cell.length_c   1.000
_cell.angle_alpha   90.00
_cell.angle_beta   90.00
_cell.angle_gamma   90.00
#
_symmetry.space_group_name_H-M   'P 1'
#
loop_
_entity.id
_entity.type
_entity.pdbx_description
1 polymer ?
#
loop_
_entity_poly.entity_id
_entity_poly.type
_entity_poly.pdbx_seq_one_letter_code
_entity_poly.pdbx_strand_id
1 'polypeptide(L)'
;MSPSPGNGGGGGIDGGVLWRAGVVQLLAVLLLSLALAALLPRSFFEDWGWLSGSLAWLGCAALTARMLGLPTPDTLLGALLAGLLSGAAVLLGVHWLGVAIAIVVFAAWCARPRAAAAGPFGRRTRT
;
A
#
# COMPACT_ATOMS: atom_id res chain seq x y z
N MET A 1 -37.47 20.97 16.79
CA MET A 1 -36.05 20.78 17.12
C MET A 1 -35.69 19.37 16.68
N SER A 2 -35.27 19.22 15.42
CA SER A 2 -34.97 17.91 14.85
C SER A 2 -33.58 17.45 15.29
N PRO A 3 -33.40 16.21 15.73
CA PRO A 3 -32.06 15.68 16.02
C PRO A 3 -31.29 15.56 14.70
N SER A 4 -30.14 16.23 14.60
CA SER A 4 -29.15 15.96 13.57
C SER A 4 -28.65 14.52 13.73
N PRO A 5 -28.69 13.68 12.68
CA PRO A 5 -27.95 12.42 12.70
C PRO A 5 -26.46 12.76 12.62
N GLY A 6 -25.80 12.76 13.78
CA GLY A 6 -24.35 12.79 13.88
C GLY A 6 -23.79 11.56 13.19
N ASN A 7 -23.25 11.76 11.99
CA ASN A 7 -22.58 10.74 11.21
C ASN A 7 -21.41 10.14 12.02
N GLY A 8 -21.36 8.81 12.09
CA GLY A 8 -20.45 8.07 12.95
C GLY A 8 -18.98 8.33 12.63
N GLY A 9 -18.25 8.88 13.58
CA GLY A 9 -16.78 8.89 13.59
C GLY A 9 -16.27 7.47 13.88
N GLY A 10 -16.46 6.56 12.93
CA GLY A 10 -15.98 5.20 13.00
C GLY A 10 -14.47 5.16 12.77
N GLY A 11 -13.72 4.53 13.67
CA GLY A 11 -12.36 4.07 13.41
C GLY A 11 -12.36 2.92 12.40
N GLY A 12 -12.90 3.17 11.21
CA GLY A 12 -12.99 2.25 10.08
C GLY A 12 -12.00 2.60 8.98
N ILE A 13 -11.94 1.74 7.97
CA ILE A 13 -11.11 1.93 6.76
C ILE A 13 -11.54 3.20 6.01
N ASP A 14 -10.60 4.09 5.70
CA ASP A 14 -10.86 5.25 4.83
C ASP A 14 -11.00 4.80 3.38
N GLY A 15 -12.25 4.75 2.89
CA GLY A 15 -12.55 4.29 1.52
C GLY A 15 -11.89 5.13 0.42
N GLY A 16 -11.66 6.42 0.66
CA GLY A 16 -10.96 7.30 -0.28
C GLY A 16 -9.47 6.97 -0.36
N VAL A 17 -8.82 6.75 0.77
CA VAL A 17 -7.41 6.30 0.82
C VAL A 17 -7.27 4.89 0.24
N LEU A 18 -8.20 3.98 0.54
CA LEU A 18 -8.21 2.62 0.00
C LEU A 18 -8.20 2.64 -1.53
N TRP A 19 -9.14 3.35 -2.13
CA TRP A 19 -9.24 3.44 -3.60
C TRP A 19 -8.01 4.11 -4.22
N ARG A 20 -7.59 5.26 -3.67
CA ARG A 20 -6.42 6.00 -4.18
C ARG A 20 -5.14 5.19 -4.07
N ALA A 21 -4.88 4.55 -2.93
CA ALA A 21 -3.69 3.73 -2.72
C ALA A 21 -3.66 2.53 -3.66
N GLY A 22 -4.80 1.84 -3.84
CA GLY A 22 -4.90 0.73 -4.77
C GLY A 22 -4.63 1.15 -6.21
N VAL A 23 -5.28 2.21 -6.69
CA VAL A 23 -5.12 2.71 -8.06
C VAL A 23 -3.69 3.22 -8.31
N VAL A 24 -3.14 4.03 -7.42
CA VAL A 24 -1.78 4.58 -7.59
C VAL A 24 -0.74 3.46 -7.58
N GLN A 25 -0.86 2.49 -6.66
CA GLN A 25 0.07 1.35 -6.60
C GLN A 25 -0.04 0.48 -7.84
N LEU A 26 -1.25 0.15 -8.29
CA LEU A 26 -1.48 -0.64 -9.50
C LEU A 26 -0.87 0.03 -10.72
N LEU A 27 -1.13 1.33 -10.92
CA LEU A 27 -0.59 2.09 -12.05
C LEU A 27 0.93 2.20 -11.97
N ALA A 28 1.48 2.47 -10.80
CA ALA A 28 2.93 2.55 -10.61
C ALA A 28 3.62 1.23 -10.96
N VAL A 29 3.08 0.10 -10.49
CA VAL A 29 3.62 -1.23 -10.79
C VAL A 29 3.51 -1.53 -12.29
N LEU A 30 2.34 -1.29 -12.88
CA LEU A 30 2.11 -1.54 -14.30
C LEU A 30 3.07 -0.74 -15.19
N LEU A 31 3.17 0.58 -14.95
CA LEU A 31 4.03 1.46 -15.73
C LEU A 31 5.51 1.10 -15.56
N LEU A 32 5.95 0.82 -14.34
CA LEU A 32 7.34 0.43 -14.09
C LEU A 32 7.66 -0.92 -14.73
N SER A 33 6.77 -1.91 -14.63
CA SER A 33 6.94 -3.22 -15.26
C SER A 33 7.03 -3.13 -16.78
N LEU A 34 6.18 -2.32 -17.42
CA LEU A 34 6.24 -2.10 -18.86
C LEU A 34 7.54 -1.38 -19.27
N ALA A 35 7.97 -0.38 -18.51
CA ALA A 35 9.22 0.32 -18.77
C ALA A 35 10.43 -0.63 -18.67
N LEU A 36 10.49 -1.44 -17.61
CA LEU A 36 11.56 -2.43 -17.44
C LEU A 36 11.55 -3.48 -18.54
N ALA A 37 10.37 -4.01 -18.91
CA ALA A 37 10.24 -5.01 -19.96
C ALA A 37 10.65 -4.47 -21.34
N ALA A 38 10.48 -3.17 -21.59
CA ALA A 38 10.93 -2.52 -22.82
C ALA A 38 12.44 -2.22 -22.80
N LEU A 39 13.03 -1.97 -21.64
CA LEU A 39 14.40 -1.49 -21.50
C LEU A 39 15.43 -2.59 -21.22
N LEU A 40 15.01 -3.73 -20.67
CA LEU A 40 15.89 -4.81 -20.22
C LEU A 40 15.67 -6.11 -21.00
N PRO A 41 16.74 -6.89 -21.25
CA PRO A 41 16.64 -8.17 -21.95
C PRO A 41 15.97 -9.23 -21.08
N ARG A 42 15.39 -10.27 -21.71
CA ARG A 42 14.74 -11.38 -21.00
C ARG A 42 15.64 -12.09 -20.00
N SER A 43 16.92 -12.28 -20.33
CA SER A 43 17.90 -12.91 -19.42
C SER A 43 18.07 -12.17 -18.09
N PHE A 44 17.93 -10.84 -18.08
CA PHE A 44 17.97 -10.08 -16.84
C PHE A 44 16.85 -10.50 -15.88
N PHE A 45 15.65 -10.77 -16.40
CA PHE A 45 14.52 -11.22 -15.58
C PHE A 45 14.65 -12.67 -15.13
N GLU A 46 15.36 -13.51 -15.88
CA GLU A 46 15.65 -14.89 -15.49
C GLU A 46 16.62 -14.93 -14.30
N ASP A 47 17.65 -14.08 -14.33
CA ASP A 47 18.68 -14.01 -13.27
C ASP A 47 18.23 -13.18 -12.05
N TRP A 48 17.55 -12.05 -12.30
CA TRP A 48 17.26 -11.03 -11.28
C TRP A 48 15.77 -10.75 -11.09
N GLY A 49 14.86 -11.48 -11.75
CA GLY A 49 13.41 -11.24 -11.69
C GLY A 49 12.86 -11.25 -10.26
N TRP A 50 13.34 -12.17 -9.43
CA TRP A 50 12.91 -12.30 -8.03
C TRP A 50 13.28 -11.07 -7.18
N LEU A 51 14.47 -10.50 -7.40
CA LEU A 51 14.96 -9.34 -6.66
C LEU A 51 14.40 -8.04 -7.25
N SER A 52 14.46 -7.88 -8.57
CA SER A 52 13.97 -6.71 -9.30
C SER A 52 12.47 -6.50 -9.10
N GLY A 53 11.66 -7.57 -9.08
CA GLY A 53 10.23 -7.48 -8.78
C GLY A 53 9.96 -6.99 -7.35
N SER A 54 10.71 -7.50 -6.38
CA SER A 54 10.61 -7.07 -4.97
C SER A 54 10.99 -5.60 -4.79
N LEU A 55 12.09 -5.17 -5.43
CA LEU A 55 12.54 -3.77 -5.40
C LEU A 55 11.58 -2.85 -6.16
N ALA A 56 11.07 -3.26 -7.31
CA ALA A 56 10.08 -2.51 -8.08
C ALA A 56 8.81 -2.30 -7.26
N TRP A 57 8.30 -3.34 -6.61
CA TRP A 57 7.13 -3.27 -5.74
C TRP A 57 7.33 -2.28 -4.58
N LEU A 58 8.45 -2.36 -3.86
CA LEU A 58 8.76 -1.45 -2.76
C LEU A 58 8.98 -0.01 -3.26
N GLY A 59 9.61 0.17 -4.42
CA GLY A 59 9.76 1.47 -5.09
C GLY A 59 8.42 2.10 -5.44
N CYS A 60 7.50 1.32 -6.02
CA CYS A 60 6.12 1.74 -6.27
C CYS A 60 5.39 2.09 -4.96
N ALA A 61 5.56 1.30 -3.90
CA ALA A 61 4.95 1.60 -2.60
C ALA A 61 5.48 2.90 -1.99
N ALA A 62 6.78 3.16 -2.13
CA ALA A 62 7.38 4.43 -1.71
C ALA A 62 6.82 5.60 -2.52
N LEU A 63 6.65 5.44 -3.84
CA LEU A 63 6.02 6.44 -4.69
C LEU A 63 4.56 6.69 -4.27
N THR A 64 3.78 5.64 -4.05
CA THR A 64 2.39 5.74 -3.57
C THR A 64 2.32 6.48 -2.23
N ALA A 65 3.21 6.16 -1.29
CA ALA A 65 3.28 6.84 0.01
C ALA A 65 3.53 8.35 -0.17
N ARG A 66 4.46 8.72 -1.05
CA ARG A 66 4.79 10.13 -1.34
C ARG A 66 3.64 10.85 -2.03
N MET A 67 2.99 10.23 -3.01
CA MET A 67 1.88 10.84 -3.76
C MET A 67 0.65 11.08 -2.87
N LEU A 68 0.43 10.22 -1.88
CA LEU A 68 -0.74 10.28 -0.99
C LEU A 68 -0.43 10.90 0.38
N GLY A 69 0.80 11.33 0.63
CA GLY A 69 1.21 11.91 1.92
C GLY A 69 1.14 10.93 3.10
N LEU A 70 1.32 9.63 2.84
CA LEU A 70 1.29 8.58 3.85
C LEU A 70 2.66 8.43 4.55
N PRO A 71 2.70 7.96 5.80
CA PRO A 71 3.95 7.68 6.49
C PRO A 71 4.73 6.55 5.79
N THR A 72 5.86 6.90 5.16
CA THR A 72 6.64 5.97 4.32
C THR A 72 7.08 4.70 5.03
N PRO A 73 7.65 4.73 6.26
CA PRO A 73 8.11 3.50 6.92
C PRO A 73 6.98 2.50 7.16
N ASP A 74 5.83 3.01 7.64
CA ASP A 74 4.64 2.19 7.88
C ASP A 74 4.04 1.65 6.57
N THR A 75 4.03 2.47 5.53
CA THR A 75 3.52 2.08 4.21
C THR A 75 4.39 0.99 3.59
N LEU A 76 5.72 1.11 3.70
CA LEU A 76 6.67 0.10 3.23
C LEU A 76 6.56 -1.20 4.00
N LEU A 77 6.28 -1.17 5.30
CA LEU A 77 6.01 -2.38 6.07
C LEU A 77 4.77 -3.11 5.54
N GLY A 78 3.69 -2.38 5.26
CA GLY A 78 2.50 -2.96 4.63
C GLY A 78 2.78 -3.53 3.25
N ALA A 79 3.60 -2.83 2.46
CA ALA A 79 4.02 -3.30 1.14
C ALA A 79 4.84 -4.58 1.26
N LEU A 80 5.75 -4.68 2.23
CA LEU A 80 6.56 -5.88 2.46
C LEU A 80 5.68 -7.07 2.82
N LEU A 81 4.75 -6.90 3.75
CA LEU A 81 3.82 -7.97 4.17
C LEU A 81 2.92 -8.42 3.02
N ALA A 82 2.37 -7.48 2.26
CA ALA A 82 1.56 -7.77 1.07
C ALA A 82 2.40 -8.47 -0.01
N GLY A 83 3.64 -8.02 -0.23
CA GLY A 83 4.57 -8.60 -1.19
C GLY A 83 4.96 -10.03 -0.83
N LEU A 84 5.22 -10.32 0.45
CA LEU A 84 5.49 -11.67 0.94
C LEU A 84 4.30 -12.61 0.72
N LEU A 85 3.08 -12.14 1.00
CA LEU A 85 1.86 -12.89 0.75
C LEU A 85 1.69 -13.22 -0.75
N SER A 86 1.94 -12.24 -1.64
CA SER A 86 1.95 -12.49 -3.08
C SER A 86 3.09 -13.43 -3.50
N GLY A 87 4.28 -13.31 -2.92
CA GLY A 87 5.40 -14.20 -3.21
C GLY A 87 5.06 -15.66 -2.95
N ALA A 88 4.36 -15.96 -1.85
CA ALA A 88 3.84 -17.30 -1.58
C ALA A 88 2.84 -17.77 -2.66
N ALA A 89 1.96 -16.89 -3.12
CA ALA A 89 1.01 -17.18 -4.20
C ALA A 89 1.70 -17.45 -5.55
N VAL A 90 2.82 -16.77 -5.83
CA VAL A 90 3.66 -17.03 -7.02
C VAL A 90 4.22 -18.45 -6.98
N LEU A 91 4.68 -18.94 -5.83
CA LEU A 91 5.19 -20.31 -5.67
C LEU A 91 4.12 -21.38 -5.95
N LEU A 92 2.85 -21.04 -5.75
CA LEU A 92 1.70 -21.91 -6.02
C LEU A 92 1.19 -21.82 -7.47
N GLY A 93 1.86 -21.06 -8.34
CA GLY A 93 1.48 -20.89 -9.76
C GLY A 93 0.33 -19.91 -10.00
N VAL A 94 -0.22 -19.28 -8.95
CA VAL A 94 -1.34 -18.33 -9.03
C VAL A 94 -0.85 -16.88 -9.00
N HIS A 95 0.18 -16.59 -9.80
CA HIS A 95 0.94 -15.34 -9.69
C HIS A 95 0.08 -14.08 -9.89
N TRP A 96 -0.85 -14.08 -10.84
CA TRP A 96 -1.74 -12.93 -11.10
C TRP A 96 -2.69 -12.67 -9.92
N LEU A 97 -3.19 -13.74 -9.31
CA LEU A 97 -4.06 -13.65 -8.13
C LEU A 97 -3.28 -13.12 -6.93
N GLY A 98 -2.02 -13.55 -6.76
CA GLY A 98 -1.11 -13.04 -5.75
C GLY A 98 -0.93 -11.53 -5.83
N VAL A 99 -0.64 -11.01 -7.02
CA VAL A 99 -0.45 -9.56 -7.24
C VAL A 99 -1.73 -8.79 -6.92
N ALA A 100 -2.89 -9.27 -7.38
CA ALA A 100 -4.17 -8.63 -7.09
C ALA A 100 -4.45 -8.58 -5.57
N ILE A 101 -4.22 -9.70 -4.87
CA ILE A 101 -4.38 -9.78 -3.41
C ILE A 101 -3.41 -8.82 -2.71
N ALA A 102 -2.15 -8.76 -3.13
CA ALA A 102 -1.18 -7.85 -2.54
C ALA A 102 -1.58 -6.39 -2.69
N ILE A 103 -2.10 -5.97 -3.85
CA ILE A 103 -2.59 -4.60 -4.05
C ILE A 103 -3.74 -4.29 -3.09
N VAL A 104 -4.69 -5.21 -2.94
CA VAL A 104 -5.83 -5.04 -2.02
C VAL A 104 -5.37 -4.97 -0.57
N VAL A 105 -4.50 -5.88 -0.15
CA VAL A 105 -3.95 -5.92 1.22
C VAL A 105 -3.13 -4.66 1.52
N PHE A 106 -2.30 -4.22 0.56
CA PHE A 106 -1.53 -2.99 0.68
C PHE A 106 -2.43 -1.75 0.78
N ALA A 107 -3.47 -1.66 -0.06
CA ALA A 107 -4.41 -0.56 -0.03
C ALA A 107 -5.19 -0.53 1.31
N ALA A 108 -5.63 -1.68 1.80
CA ALA A 108 -6.29 -1.82 3.10
C ALA A 108 -5.35 -1.42 4.25
N TRP A 109 -4.07 -1.81 4.18
CA TRP A 109 -3.06 -1.38 5.13
C TRP A 109 -2.88 0.15 5.14
N CYS A 110 -2.86 0.78 3.97
CA CYS A 110 -2.73 2.23 3.85
C CYS A 110 -3.94 2.98 4.42
N ALA A 111 -5.13 2.43 4.23
CA ALA A 111 -6.41 3.01 4.62
C ALA A 111 -6.81 2.71 6.08
N ARG A 112 -6.01 1.90 6.80
CA ARG A 112 -6.33 1.52 8.17
C ARG A 112 -6.24 2.73 9.11
N PRO A 113 -7.17 2.84 10.08
CA PRO A 113 -7.10 3.87 11.11
C PRO A 113 -5.80 3.70 11.90
N ARG A 114 -5.03 4.78 12.01
CA ARG A 114 -3.87 4.81 12.90
C ARG A 114 -4.38 5.26 14.26
N ALA A 115 -4.08 4.50 15.31
CA ALA A 115 -4.31 4.98 16.67
C ALA A 115 -3.63 6.35 16.78
N ALA A 116 -4.42 7.39 17.11
CA ALA A 116 -3.84 8.69 17.43
C ALA A 116 -2.78 8.43 18.50
N ALA A 117 -1.51 8.69 18.19
CA ALA A 117 -0.44 8.54 19.15
C ALA A 117 -0.87 9.34 20.39
N ALA A 118 -1.14 8.63 21.49
CA ALA A 118 -1.51 9.25 22.75
C ALA A 118 -0.30 10.04 23.23
N GLY A 119 -0.22 11.31 22.82
CA GLY A 119 0.72 12.26 23.36
C GLY A 119 0.40 12.46 24.84
N PRO A 120 1.36 12.32 25.78
CA PRO A 120 1.10 12.44 27.22
C PRO A 120 0.70 13.84 27.73
N PHE A 121 0.25 14.77 26.88
CA PHE A 121 0.03 16.17 27.28
C PHE A 121 -1.43 16.60 27.18
N GLY A 122 -2.30 15.80 27.80
CA GLY A 122 -3.61 16.24 28.26
C GLY A 122 -3.49 17.06 29.55
N ARG A 123 -3.16 18.35 29.44
CA ARG A 123 -3.62 19.38 30.40
C ARG A 123 -3.35 20.78 29.84
N ARG A 124 -4.40 21.46 29.37
CA ARG A 124 -4.42 22.92 29.36
C ARG A 124 -5.65 23.35 30.15
N THR A 125 -5.42 23.59 31.44
CA THR A 125 -6.31 24.27 32.37
C THR A 125 -6.79 25.59 31.77
N ARG A 126 -8.10 25.76 31.60
CA ARG A 126 -8.74 27.07 31.56
C ARG A 126 -9.39 27.29 32.93
N THR A 127 -8.78 28.17 33.71
CA THR A 127 -9.41 28.94 34.78
C THR A 127 -9.18 30.39 34.45
#